data_AF-A0A7S3BME7-F1
#
_entry.id   AF-A0A7S3BME7-F1
#
_cell.length_a   1.000
_cell.length_b   1.000
_cell.length_c   1.000
_cell.angle_alpha   90.00
_cell.angle_beta   90.00
_cell.angle_gamma   90.00
#
_symmetry.space_group_name_H-M   'P 1'
#
loop_
_entity.id
_entity.type
_entity.pdbx_description
1 polymer ?
#
loop_
_entity_poly.entity_id
_entity_poly.type
_entity_poly.pdbx_seq_one_letter_code
_entity_poly.pdbx_strand_id
1 'polypeptide(L)'
;TLVAGFAQVSCWTLTGERLMGHVRERYLHAALRQDATYYETVRSAEQTFALLGPEVASMTDAVGQNVGLSIQYCVTFVAGLIIAFIRGWRVALVVLAFVPLFVGVLATLGLLLMNAAKKSSEAYSSAATIASGATNAIREVLSATANTFLSATYQDALQPARVSDRTEGIARGSIWGGFF
;
A
#
# COMPACT_ATOMS: atom_id res chain seq x y z
N THR A 1 -2.22 7.80 -30.22
CA THR A 1 -2.11 7.72 -28.75
C THR A 1 -2.62 6.39 -28.22
N LEU A 2 -3.82 5.93 -28.58
CA LEU A 2 -4.37 4.64 -28.11
C LEU A 2 -3.48 3.43 -28.41
N VAL A 3 -2.99 3.30 -29.65
CA VAL A 3 -2.10 2.18 -30.04
C VAL A 3 -0.78 2.20 -29.26
N ALA A 4 -0.20 3.39 -29.04
CA ALA A 4 1.03 3.53 -28.28
C ALA A 4 0.84 3.20 -26.79
N GLY A 5 -0.27 3.66 -26.20
CA GLY A 5 -0.61 3.33 -24.81
C GLY A 5 -0.89 1.84 -24.62
N PHE A 6 -1.63 1.22 -25.54
CA PHE A 6 -1.86 -0.22 -25.54
C PHE A 6 -0.54 -0.99 -25.64
N ALA A 7 0.31 -0.65 -26.60
CA ALA A 7 1.62 -1.28 -26.77
C ALA A 7 2.53 -1.11 -25.54
N GLN A 8 2.53 0.08 -24.92
CA GLN A 8 3.30 0.36 -23.71
C GLN A 8 2.84 -0.54 -22.55
N VAL A 9 1.54 -0.58 -22.27
CA VAL A 9 0.99 -1.39 -21.18
C VAL A 9 1.24 -2.87 -21.45
N SER A 10 0.90 -3.37 -22.63
CA SER A 10 1.13 -4.78 -22.99
C SER A 10 2.61 -5.17 -22.90
N CYS A 11 3.53 -4.33 -23.37
CA CYS A 11 4.97 -4.60 -23.28
C CYS A 11 5.43 -4.69 -21.82
N TRP A 12 4.96 -3.79 -20.98
CA TRP A 12 5.37 -3.73 -19.58
C TRP A 12 4.79 -4.89 -18.76
N THR A 13 3.52 -5.26 -19.00
CA THR A 13 2.88 -6.44 -18.40
C THR A 13 3.59 -7.74 -18.82
N LEU A 14 3.86 -7.92 -20.11
CA LEU A 14 4.58 -9.11 -20.61
C LEU A 14 6.01 -9.22 -20.03
N THR A 15 6.69 -8.07 -19.87
CA THR A 15 8.03 -8.04 -19.28
C THR A 15 7.98 -8.37 -17.79
N GLY A 16 6.98 -7.86 -17.07
CA GLY A 16 6.73 -8.18 -15.67
C GLY A 16 6.49 -9.68 -15.45
N GLU A 17 5.59 -10.28 -16.23
CA GLU A 17 5.30 -11.72 -16.15
C GLU A 17 6.54 -12.58 -16.40
N ARG A 18 7.33 -12.25 -17.43
CA ARG A 18 8.58 -12.97 -17.74
C ARG A 18 9.60 -12.87 -16.62
N LEU A 19 9.80 -11.68 -16.05
CA LEU A 19 10.71 -11.48 -14.93
C LEU A 19 10.28 -12.30 -13.72
N MET A 20 8.98 -12.32 -13.43
CA MET A 20 8.42 -13.00 -12.27
C MET A 20 8.44 -14.51 -12.41
N GLY A 21 8.34 -15.02 -13.63
CA GLY A 21 8.63 -16.43 -13.93
C GLY A 21 10.04 -16.84 -13.47
N HIS A 22 11.06 -16.05 -13.81
CA HIS A 22 12.45 -16.32 -13.39
C HIS A 22 12.64 -16.16 -11.88
N VAL A 23 12.01 -15.15 -11.26
CA VAL A 23 12.06 -14.96 -9.80
C VAL A 23 11.42 -16.14 -9.09
N ARG A 24 10.26 -16.62 -9.56
CA ARG A 24 9.56 -17.76 -8.97
C ARG A 24 10.36 -19.05 -9.06
N GLU A 25 11.03 -19.29 -10.18
CA GLU A 25 11.92 -20.45 -10.35
C GLU A 25 13.10 -20.40 -9.37
N ARG A 26 13.79 -19.25 -9.29
CA ARG A 26 14.91 -19.07 -8.35
C ARG A 26 14.48 -19.16 -6.90
N TYR A 27 13.32 -18.61 -6.57
CA TYR A 27 12.76 -18.70 -5.22
C TYR A 27 12.45 -20.14 -4.86
N LEU A 28 11.78 -20.90 -5.75
CA LEU A 28 11.49 -22.31 -5.51
C LEU A 28 12.78 -23.13 -5.33
N HIS A 29 13.77 -22.90 -6.19
CA HIS A 29 15.07 -23.57 -6.08
C HIS A 29 15.79 -23.23 -4.76
N ALA A 30 15.72 -21.98 -4.30
CA ALA A 30 16.28 -21.57 -3.02
C ALA A 30 15.51 -22.19 -1.84
N ALA A 31 14.17 -22.21 -1.89
CA ALA A 31 13.34 -22.80 -0.85
C ALA A 31 13.60 -24.31 -0.70
N LEU A 32 13.81 -25.04 -1.80
CA LEU A 32 14.11 -26.48 -1.77
C LEU A 32 15.53 -26.80 -1.23
N ARG A 33 16.45 -25.84 -1.23
CA ARG A 33 17.81 -26.00 -0.68
C ARG A 33 17.93 -25.67 0.81
N GLN A 34 16.85 -25.18 1.42
CA GLN A 34 16.85 -24.70 2.79
C GLN A 34 16.73 -25.87 3.78
N ASP A 35 17.52 -25.87 4.85
CA ASP A 35 17.52 -26.94 5.85
C ASP A 35 16.23 -27.00 6.68
N ALA A 36 15.90 -28.17 7.24
CA ALA A 36 14.71 -28.38 8.06
C ALA A 36 14.64 -27.43 9.27
N THR A 37 15.79 -27.09 9.87
CA THR A 37 15.87 -26.15 11.00
C THR A 37 15.39 -24.74 10.64
N TYR A 38 15.48 -24.32 9.37
CA TYR A 38 14.93 -23.03 8.93
C TYR A 38 13.40 -23.02 8.98
N TYR A 39 12.77 -24.13 8.59
CA TYR A 39 11.32 -24.24 8.56
C TYR A 39 10.70 -24.37 9.97
N GLU A 40 11.49 -24.77 10.96
CA GLU A 40 11.08 -24.79 12.37
C GLU A 40 11.28 -23.42 13.07
N THR A 41 12.31 -22.67 12.67
CA THR A 41 12.69 -21.42 13.36
C THR A 41 12.06 -20.17 12.74
N VAL A 42 11.89 -20.13 11.41
CA VAL A 42 11.46 -18.91 10.70
C VAL A 42 10.00 -18.99 10.27
N ARG A 43 9.62 -20.06 9.55
CA ARG A 43 8.28 -20.19 8.96
C ARG A 43 8.03 -21.62 8.50
N SER A 44 6.84 -22.17 8.74
CA SER A 44 6.54 -23.55 8.30
C SER A 44 6.60 -23.66 6.77
N ALA A 45 6.89 -24.86 6.27
CA ALA A 45 6.91 -25.12 4.83
C ALA A 45 5.55 -24.78 4.17
N GLU A 46 4.44 -25.15 4.80
CA GLU A 46 3.08 -24.85 4.32
C GLU A 46 2.84 -23.34 4.20
N GLN A 47 3.23 -22.58 5.22
CA GLN A 47 3.11 -21.12 5.19
C GLN A 47 4.00 -20.52 4.10
N THR A 48 5.20 -21.05 3.90
CA THR A 48 6.16 -20.62 2.86
C THR A 48 5.55 -20.74 1.46
N PHE A 49 5.02 -21.91 1.12
CA PHE A 49 4.38 -22.13 -0.18
C PHE A 49 3.06 -21.36 -0.34
N ALA A 50 2.29 -21.18 0.74
CA ALA A 50 1.04 -20.45 0.70
C ALA A 50 1.22 -18.96 0.35
N LEU A 51 2.23 -18.28 0.91
CA LEU A 51 2.43 -16.85 0.62
C LEU A 51 3.32 -16.58 -0.62
N LEU A 52 3.99 -17.59 -1.17
CA LEU A 52 4.80 -17.42 -2.38
C LEU A 52 4.00 -16.84 -3.55
N GLY A 53 2.79 -17.37 -3.78
CA GLY A 53 1.89 -16.88 -4.83
C GLY A 53 1.55 -15.39 -4.69
N PRO A 54 0.95 -14.95 -3.56
CA PRO A 54 0.61 -13.56 -3.36
C PRO A 54 1.82 -12.62 -3.27
N GLU A 55 2.95 -13.05 -2.69
CA GLU A 55 4.18 -12.25 -2.64
C GLU A 55 4.72 -11.99 -4.06
N VAL A 56 4.77 -13.01 -4.92
CA VAL A 56 5.21 -12.87 -6.31
C VAL A 56 4.21 -12.07 -7.14
N ALA A 57 2.90 -12.23 -6.91
CA ALA A 57 1.88 -11.44 -7.59
C ALA A 57 2.03 -9.94 -7.28
N SER A 58 2.20 -9.59 -6.00
CA SER A 58 2.46 -8.21 -5.58
C SER A 58 3.72 -7.63 -6.22
N MET A 59 4.80 -8.41 -6.32
CA MET A 59 6.01 -8.00 -7.03
C MET A 59 5.77 -7.83 -8.54
N THR A 60 4.96 -8.69 -9.14
CA THR A 60 4.59 -8.61 -10.57
C THR A 60 3.85 -7.33 -10.87
N ASP A 61 2.86 -6.98 -10.05
CA ASP A 61 2.10 -5.74 -10.21
C ASP A 61 2.99 -4.51 -10.02
N ALA A 62 3.87 -4.56 -9.01
CA ALA A 62 4.82 -3.49 -8.73
C ALA A 62 5.78 -3.26 -9.92
N VAL A 63 6.34 -4.32 -10.51
CA VAL A 63 7.24 -4.16 -11.66
C VAL A 63 6.46 -3.86 -12.93
N GLY A 64 5.40 -4.60 -13.23
CA GLY A 64 4.73 -4.65 -14.53
C GLY A 64 3.72 -3.53 -14.81
N GLN A 65 3.23 -2.79 -13.81
CA GLN A 65 2.35 -1.63 -14.03
C GLN A 65 2.96 -0.34 -13.49
N ASN A 66 3.46 -0.36 -12.26
CA ASN A 66 3.89 0.87 -11.58
C ASN A 66 5.18 1.46 -12.18
N VAL A 67 6.11 0.64 -12.63
CA VAL A 67 7.35 1.16 -13.25
C VAL A 67 7.07 1.80 -14.61
N GLY A 68 6.13 1.25 -15.39
CA GLY A 68 5.74 1.79 -16.70
C GLY A 68 5.07 3.16 -16.56
N LEU A 69 4.19 3.30 -15.58
CA LEU A 69 3.58 4.59 -15.22
C LEU A 69 4.62 5.58 -14.70
N SER A 70 5.57 5.13 -13.88
CA SER A 70 6.62 5.99 -13.32
C SER A 70 7.50 6.59 -14.44
N ILE A 71 7.94 5.77 -15.38
CA ILE A 71 8.71 6.23 -16.54
C ILE A 71 7.88 7.21 -17.38
N GLN A 72 6.62 6.90 -17.64
CA GLN A 72 5.72 7.77 -18.39
C GLN A 72 5.55 9.15 -17.73
N TYR A 73 5.33 9.20 -16.42
CA TYR A 73 5.21 10.46 -15.70
C TYR A 73 6.53 11.25 -15.72
N CYS A 74 7.68 10.59 -15.56
CA CYS A 74 8.99 11.24 -15.69
C CYS A 74 9.20 11.85 -17.08
N VAL A 75 8.91 11.10 -18.15
CA VAL A 75 9.05 11.58 -19.53
C VAL A 75 8.10 12.73 -19.80
N THR A 76 6.85 12.63 -19.35
CA THR A 76 5.84 13.67 -19.54
C THR A 76 6.22 14.95 -18.80
N PHE A 77 6.77 14.83 -17.59
CA PHE A 77 7.26 15.95 -16.80
C PHE A 77 8.42 16.68 -17.51
N VAL A 78 9.43 15.93 -17.97
CA VAL A 78 10.59 16.52 -18.68
C VAL A 78 10.16 17.15 -20.01
N ALA A 79 9.35 16.44 -20.81
CA ALA A 79 8.82 16.97 -22.07
C ALA A 79 7.97 18.23 -21.85
N GLY A 80 7.13 18.23 -20.81
CA GLY A 80 6.31 19.38 -20.42
C GLY A 80 7.15 20.60 -20.06
N LEU A 81 8.23 20.42 -19.29
CA LEU A 81 9.17 21.49 -18.97
C LEU A 81 9.83 22.05 -20.23
N ILE A 82 10.34 21.20 -21.12
CA ILE A 82 10.98 21.63 -22.37
C ILE A 82 10.02 22.46 -23.22
N ILE A 83 8.79 21.97 -23.42
CA ILE A 83 7.78 22.67 -24.22
C ILE A 83 7.39 24.02 -23.58
N ALA A 84 7.28 24.06 -22.25
CA ALA A 84 6.96 25.29 -21.52
C ALA A 84 8.04 26.36 -21.71
N PHE A 85 9.32 25.99 -21.62
CA PHE A 85 10.43 26.92 -21.84
C PHE A 85 10.49 27.45 -23.28
N ILE A 86 10.15 26.62 -24.28
CA ILE A 86 10.19 27.02 -25.69
C ILE A 86 9.07 28.02 -26.04
N ARG A 87 7.82 27.79 -25.59
CA ARG A 87 6.70 28.68 -25.96
C ARG A 87 6.70 30.02 -25.23
N GLY A 88 7.19 30.07 -24.00
CA GLY A 88 7.13 31.28 -23.20
C GLY A 88 7.83 31.13 -21.87
N TRP A 89 9.12 31.44 -21.86
CA TRP A 89 9.98 31.38 -20.67
C TRP A 89 9.42 32.17 -19.47
N ARG A 90 8.70 33.28 -19.71
CA ARG A 90 8.05 34.07 -18.64
C ARG A 90 6.93 33.31 -17.92
N VAL A 91 6.08 32.59 -18.66
CA VAL A 91 4.96 31.83 -18.08
C VAL A 91 5.50 30.54 -17.43
N ALA A 92 6.49 29.91 -18.04
CA ALA A 92 7.14 28.71 -17.50
C ALA A 92 7.75 28.95 -16.11
N LEU A 93 8.42 30.09 -15.89
CA LEU A 93 8.99 30.45 -14.59
C LEU A 93 7.94 30.61 -13.49
N VAL A 94 6.77 31.18 -13.81
CA VAL A 94 5.67 31.32 -12.85
C VAL A 94 5.14 29.94 -12.45
N VAL A 95 4.88 29.07 -13.42
CA VAL A 95 4.40 27.70 -13.16
C VAL A 95 5.43 26.93 -12.32
N LEU A 96 6.72 27.05 -12.64
CA LEU A 96 7.80 26.40 -11.90
C LEU A 96 7.85 26.84 -10.43
N ALA A 97 7.52 28.10 -10.13
CA ALA A 97 7.45 28.60 -8.75
C ALA A 97 6.25 28.02 -7.97
N PHE A 98 5.15 27.69 -8.65
CA PHE A 98 3.99 27.04 -8.01
C PHE A 98 4.19 25.55 -7.76
N VAL A 99 4.99 24.85 -8.58
CA VAL A 99 5.28 23.42 -8.40
C VAL A 99 5.76 23.06 -6.99
N PRO A 100 6.81 23.69 -6.39
CA PRO A 100 7.27 23.32 -5.06
C PRO A 100 6.24 23.63 -3.97
N LEU A 101 5.43 24.68 -4.13
CA LEU A 101 4.35 25.00 -3.20
C LEU A 101 3.27 23.92 -3.22
N PHE A 102 2.88 23.47 -4.42
CA PHE A 102 1.91 22.39 -4.58
C PHE A 102 2.43 21.05 -4.05
N VAL A 103 3.68 20.71 -4.36
CA VAL A 103 4.34 19.50 -3.85
C VAL A 103 4.45 19.55 -2.32
N GLY A 104 4.76 20.71 -1.73
CA GLY A 104 4.82 20.87 -0.27
C GLY A 104 3.47 20.62 0.41
N VAL A 105 2.38 21.18 -0.11
CA VAL A 105 1.02 20.94 0.41
C VAL A 105 0.64 19.47 0.26
N LEU A 106 0.89 18.85 -0.89
CA LEU A 106 0.62 17.43 -1.10
C LEU A 106 1.47 16.53 -0.20
N ALA A 107 2.75 16.83 -0.01
CA ALA A 107 3.66 16.05 0.81
C ALA A 107 3.26 16.12 2.28
N THR A 108 2.95 17.30 2.80
CA THR A 108 2.48 17.47 4.18
C THR A 108 1.17 16.73 4.43
N LEU A 109 0.19 16.85 3.53
CA LEU A 109 -1.04 16.07 3.60
C LEU A 109 -0.77 14.55 3.56
N GLY A 110 0.13 14.11 2.66
CA GLY A 110 0.52 12.70 2.54
C GLY A 110 1.18 12.15 3.80
N LEU A 111 2.07 12.91 4.43
CA LEU A 111 2.71 12.54 5.70
C LEU A 111 1.70 12.47 6.85
N LEU A 112 0.75 13.41 6.91
CA LEU A 112 -0.32 13.39 7.91
C LEU A 112 -1.20 12.15 7.76
N LEU A 113 -1.64 11.85 6.54
CA LEU A 113 -2.42 10.64 6.23
C LEU A 113 -1.65 9.37 6.55
N MET A 114 -0.35 9.32 6.23
CA MET A 114 0.46 8.14 6.56
C MET A 114 0.60 7.95 8.07
N ASN A 115 0.78 9.02 8.83
CA ASN A 115 0.88 8.95 10.29
C ASN A 115 -0.46 8.56 10.93
N ALA A 116 -1.57 9.09 10.42
CA ALA A 116 -2.91 8.71 10.86
C ALA A 116 -3.23 7.24 10.50
N ALA A 117 -2.91 6.79 9.30
CA ALA A 117 -3.05 5.40 8.89
C ALA A 117 -2.22 4.44 9.75
N LYS A 118 -0.98 4.82 10.12
CA LYS A 118 -0.15 4.05 11.07
C LYS A 118 -0.83 3.92 12.42
N LYS A 119 -1.37 5.01 12.96
CA LYS A 119 -2.07 5.02 14.25
C LYS A 119 -3.34 4.16 14.20
N SER A 120 -4.12 4.25 13.12
CA SER A 120 -5.28 3.37 12.92
C SER A 120 -4.85 1.90 12.86
N SER A 121 -3.79 1.58 12.11
CA SER A 121 -3.25 0.22 12.02
C SER A 121 -2.79 -0.35 13.37
N GLU A 122 -2.17 0.47 14.23
CA GLU A 122 -1.73 0.05 15.57
C GLU A 122 -2.91 -0.25 16.49
N ALA A 123 -3.93 0.61 16.49
CA ALA A 123 -5.17 0.38 17.23
C ALA A 123 -5.91 -0.89 16.75
N TYR A 124 -5.97 -1.13 15.43
CA TYR A 124 -6.50 -2.37 14.88
C TYR A 124 -5.69 -3.60 15.29
N SER A 125 -4.36 -3.50 15.33
CA SER A 125 -3.49 -4.58 15.81
C SER A 125 -3.78 -4.93 17.27
N SER A 126 -3.93 -3.93 18.14
CA SER A 126 -4.26 -4.14 19.56
C SER A 126 -5.63 -4.83 19.74
N ALA A 127 -6.64 -4.33 19.01
CA ALA A 127 -7.97 -4.93 19.02
C ALA A 127 -7.96 -6.38 18.48
N ALA A 128 -7.17 -6.65 17.44
CA ALA A 128 -6.99 -8.00 16.90
C ALA A 128 -6.32 -8.95 17.91
N THR A 129 -5.34 -8.46 18.68
CA THR A 129 -4.73 -9.26 19.76
C THR A 129 -5.75 -9.64 20.82
N ILE A 130 -6.60 -8.70 21.26
CA ILE A 130 -7.67 -8.96 22.23
C ILE A 130 -8.67 -9.99 21.69
N ALA A 131 -9.10 -9.83 20.43
CA ALA A 131 -10.01 -10.75 19.77
C ALA A 131 -9.40 -12.16 19.66
N SER A 132 -8.13 -12.26 19.26
CA SER A 132 -7.42 -13.54 19.13
C SER A 132 -7.28 -14.26 20.49
N GLY A 133 -6.99 -13.52 21.56
CA GLY A 133 -6.94 -14.06 22.92
C GLY A 133 -8.30 -14.59 23.38
N ALA A 134 -9.38 -13.87 23.07
CA ALA A 134 -10.74 -14.29 23.40
C ALA A 134 -11.18 -15.53 22.61
N THR A 135 -10.83 -15.64 21.33
CA THR A 135 -11.11 -16.86 20.55
C THR A 135 -10.31 -18.06 21.04
N ASN A 136 -9.08 -17.86 21.49
CA ASN A 136 -8.27 -18.94 22.06
C ASN A 136 -8.83 -19.42 23.40
N ALA A 137 -9.37 -18.51 24.22
CA ALA A 137 -9.98 -18.79 25.52
C ALA A 137 -11.53 -18.83 25.48
N ILE A 138 -12.14 -19.17 24.34
CA ILE A 138 -13.59 -19.06 24.11
C ILE A 138 -14.43 -19.79 25.18
N ARG A 139 -13.96 -20.96 25.63
CA ARG A 139 -14.65 -21.76 26.66
C ARG A 139 -14.63 -21.07 28.02
N GLU A 140 -13.52 -20.41 28.36
CA GLU A 140 -13.38 -19.67 29.62
C GLU A 140 -14.28 -18.43 29.61
N VAL A 141 -14.27 -17.67 28.51
CA VAL A 141 -15.10 -16.47 28.33
C VAL A 141 -16.60 -16.80 28.44
N LEU A 142 -17.03 -17.90 27.83
CA LEU A 142 -18.42 -18.37 27.90
C LEU A 142 -18.79 -18.87 29.30
N SER A 143 -17.89 -19.61 29.97
CA SER A 143 -18.14 -20.09 31.33
C SER A 143 -18.21 -18.98 32.37
N ALA A 144 -17.44 -17.91 32.18
CA ALA A 144 -17.40 -16.74 33.06
C ALA A 144 -18.45 -15.68 32.72
N THR A 145 -19.25 -15.85 31.65
CA THR A 145 -20.19 -14.83 31.14
C THR A 145 -19.52 -13.46 30.90
N ALA A 146 -18.24 -13.45 30.52
CA ALA A 146 -17.43 -12.24 30.40
C ALA A 146 -17.58 -11.50 29.04
N ASN A 147 -18.55 -11.91 28.22
CA ASN A 147 -18.78 -11.39 26.87
C ASN A 147 -18.98 -9.86 26.81
N THR A 148 -19.67 -9.29 27.81
CA THR A 148 -19.95 -7.85 27.87
C THR A 148 -18.70 -7.05 28.22
N PHE A 149 -17.87 -7.55 29.14
CA PHE A 149 -16.58 -6.93 29.48
C PHE A 149 -15.63 -6.95 28.29
N LEU A 150 -15.53 -8.09 27.62
CA LEU A 150 -14.60 -8.27 26.51
C LEU A 150 -15.00 -7.46 25.26
N SER A 151 -16.30 -7.31 25.03
CA SER A 151 -16.81 -6.43 23.97
C SER A 151 -16.58 -4.94 24.29
N ALA A 152 -16.70 -4.53 25.56
CA ALA A 152 -16.36 -3.15 25.97
C ALA A 152 -14.86 -2.86 25.77
N THR A 153 -13.98 -3.75 26.19
CA THR A 153 -12.52 -3.60 26.02
C THR A 153 -12.11 -3.56 24.54
N TYR A 154 -12.76 -4.37 23.69
CA TYR A 154 -12.54 -4.32 22.24
C TYR A 154 -13.01 -3.00 21.62
N GLN A 155 -14.16 -2.48 22.05
CA GLN A 155 -14.66 -1.18 21.60
C GLN A 155 -13.75 -0.03 22.01
N ASP A 156 -13.19 -0.09 23.23
CA ASP A 156 -12.25 0.91 23.74
C ASP A 156 -10.94 0.91 22.93
N ALA A 157 -10.41 -0.28 22.62
CA ALA A 157 -9.23 -0.43 21.76
C ALA A 157 -9.43 0.10 20.32
N LEU A 158 -10.67 0.08 19.80
CA LEU A 158 -11.00 0.61 18.47
C LEU A 158 -11.38 2.09 18.44
N GLN A 159 -11.69 2.69 19.59
CA GLN A 159 -12.06 4.10 19.71
C GLN A 159 -11.04 5.07 19.07
N PRO A 160 -9.71 4.91 19.26
CA PRO A 160 -8.72 5.79 18.63
C PRO A 160 -8.68 5.70 17.10
N ALA A 161 -8.92 4.52 16.51
CA ALA A 161 -9.02 4.37 15.05
C ALA A 161 -10.29 5.05 14.51
N ARG A 162 -11.43 4.85 15.19
CA ARG A 162 -12.73 5.42 14.77
C ARG A 162 -12.73 6.94 14.72
N VAL A 163 -12.10 7.61 15.69
CA VAL A 163 -12.04 9.08 15.69
C VAL A 163 -11.13 9.61 14.59
N SER A 164 -10.00 8.93 14.34
CA SER A 164 -9.06 9.28 13.27
C SER A 164 -9.73 9.14 11.90
N ASP A 165 -10.35 8.00 11.64
CA ASP A 165 -11.01 7.70 10.37
C ASP A 165 -12.20 8.63 10.10
N ARG A 166 -12.96 9.02 11.15
CA ARG A 166 -14.06 9.99 11.00
C ARG A 166 -13.55 11.36 10.58
N THR A 167 -12.46 11.84 11.19
CA THR A 167 -11.87 13.13 10.81
C THR A 167 -11.26 13.09 9.42
N GLU A 168 -10.61 11.99 9.04
CA GLU A 168 -10.11 11.80 7.68
C GLU A 168 -11.24 11.75 6.64
N GLY A 169 -12.34 11.06 6.95
CA GLY A 169 -13.51 10.97 6.08
C GLY A 169 -14.12 12.34 5.79
N ILE A 170 -14.26 13.17 6.83
CA ILE A 170 -14.78 14.55 6.68
C ILE A 170 -13.79 15.42 5.90
N ALA A 171 -12.49 15.31 6.19
CA ALA A 171 -11.46 16.08 5.48
C ALA A 171 -11.41 15.71 3.99
N ARG A 172 -11.42 14.41 3.67
CA ARG A 172 -11.45 13.92 2.30
C ARG A 172 -12.73 14.33 1.58
N GLY A 173 -13.89 14.19 2.22
CA GLY A 173 -15.17 14.61 1.65
C GLY A 173 -15.21 16.11 1.33
N SER A 174 -14.63 16.95 2.19
CA SER A 174 -14.55 18.40 1.96
C SER A 174 -13.61 18.76 0.81
N ILE A 175 -12.48 18.06 0.68
CA ILE A 175 -11.52 18.32 -0.41
C ILE A 175 -12.15 17.92 -1.75
N TRP A 176 -12.63 16.68 -1.89
CA TRP A 176 -13.18 16.19 -3.16
C TRP A 176 -14.53 16.82 -3.51
N GLY A 177 -15.37 17.12 -2.52
CA GLY A 177 -16.65 17.79 -2.72
C GLY A 177 -16.55 19.27 -3.09
N GLY A 178 -15.38 19.90 -2.91
CA GLY A 178 -15.12 21.27 -3.39
C GLY A 178 -14.57 21.34 -4.81
N PHE A 179 -14.17 20.20 -5.40
CA PHE A 179 -13.68 20.12 -6.79
C PHE A 179 -14.77 19.77 -7.81
N PHE A 180 -15.97 19.39 -7.38
CA PHE A 180 -17.17 19.14 -8.20
C PHE A 180 -18.26 20.15 -7.88
#